data_AF-A0A173L2K0-F1
#
_entry.id   AF-A0A173L2K0-F1
#
_cell.length_a   1.000
_cell.length_b   1.000
_cell.length_c   1.000
_cell.angle_alpha   90.00
_cell.angle_beta   90.00
_cell.angle_gamma   90.00
#
_symmetry.space_group_name_H-M   'P 1'
#
loop_
_entity.id
_entity.type
_entity.pdbx_description
1 polymer ?
#
loop_
_entity_poly.entity_id
_entity_poly.type
_entity_poly.pdbx_seq_one_letter_code
_entity_poly.pdbx_strand_id
1 'polypeptide(L)' 'MISETDSAIRAFNVMVEQIEKGQPFHPQEVQDVINELLEEGHHSLADRLSRMKIKWGR' A
#
# COMPACT_ATOMS: atom_id res chain seq x y z
N MET A 1 10.72 -1.62 20.51
CA MET A 1 10.89 -2.10 19.14
C MET A 1 9.62 -1.72 18.41
N ILE A 2 9.70 -0.83 17.43
CA ILE A 2 8.59 -0.63 16.49
C ILE A 2 8.64 -1.90 15.61
N SER A 3 7.59 -2.71 15.65
CA SER A 3 7.51 -3.92 14.84
C SER A 3 7.49 -3.52 13.37
N GLU A 4 8.15 -4.26 12.49
CA GLU A 4 8.06 -4.02 11.02
C GLU A 4 6.59 -4.00 10.57
N THR A 5 5.74 -4.80 11.23
CA THR A 5 4.26 -4.77 11.19
C THR A 5 3.64 -3.37 11.26
N ASP A 6 4.18 -2.49 12.10
CA ASP A 6 3.67 -1.11 12.23
C ASP A 6 4.09 -0.25 11.02
N SER A 7 5.17 -0.62 10.32
CA SER A 7 5.68 0.07 9.13
C SER A 7 4.80 -0.19 7.91
N ALA A 8 4.54 -1.45 7.56
CA ALA A 8 3.77 -1.79 6.36
C ALA A 8 2.31 -1.31 6.46
N ILE A 9 1.70 -1.44 7.64
CA ILE A 9 0.35 -0.91 7.91
C ILE A 9 0.34 0.62 7.77
N ARG A 10 1.39 1.31 8.22
CA ARG A 10 1.51 2.77 8.07
C ARG A 10 1.68 3.17 6.61
N ALA A 11 2.53 2.47 5.85
CA ALA A 11 2.71 2.69 4.42
C ALA A 11 1.39 2.49 3.65
N PHE A 12 0.66 1.42 3.96
CA PHE A 12 -0.68 1.17 3.45
C PHE A 12 -1.62 2.35 3.74
N ASN A 13 -1.72 2.80 4.99
CA ASN A 13 -2.64 3.88 5.36
C ASN A 13 -2.32 5.20 4.65
N VAL A 14 -1.05 5.56 4.53
CA VAL A 14 -0.61 6.75 3.79
C VAL A 14 -0.96 6.63 2.30
N MET A 15 -0.73 5.47 1.70
CA MET A 15 -1.02 5.23 0.29
C MET A 15 -2.52 5.30 0.01
N VAL A 16 -3.36 4.69 0.86
CA VAL A 16 -4.83 4.79 0.78
C VAL A 16 -5.28 6.25 0.79
N GLU A 17 -4.80 7.04 1.74
CA GLU A 17 -5.17 8.46 1.86
C GLU A 17 -4.80 9.25 0.59
N GLN A 18 -3.63 8.98 0.01
CA GLN A 18 -3.19 9.65 -1.21
C GLN A 18 -3.97 9.18 -2.45
N ILE A 19 -4.32 7.90 -2.54
CA ILE A 19 -5.18 7.37 -3.61
C ILE A 19 -6.56 8.04 -3.55
N GLU A 20 -7.12 8.20 -2.34
CA GLU A 20 -8.41 8.89 -2.13
C GLU A 20 -8.34 10.37 -2.53
N LYS A 21 -7.18 11.02 -2.34
CA LYS A 21 -6.90 12.38 -2.82
C LYS A 21 -6.62 12.46 -4.33
N GLY A 22 -6.66 11.33 -5.05
CA GLY A 22 -6.41 11.26 -6.48
C GLY A 22 -4.96 11.53 -6.88
N GLN A 23 -4.02 11.34 -5.94
CA GLN A 23 -2.59 11.45 -6.22
C GLN A 23 -2.15 10.31 -7.14
N PRO A 24 -1.32 10.60 -8.15
CA PRO A 24 -0.75 9.56 -8.97
C PRO A 24 0.32 8.76 -8.20
N PHE A 25 0.36 7.45 -8.40
CA PHE A 25 1.40 6.57 -7.88
C PHE A 25 2.13 5.86 -9.01
N HIS A 26 3.40 5.54 -8.80
CA HIS A 26 4.11 4.64 -9.68
C HIS A 26 3.68 3.18 -9.38
N PRO A 27 3.49 2.32 -10.41
CA PRO A 27 3.12 0.92 -10.20
C PRO A 27 4.05 0.16 -9.23
N GLN A 28 5.35 0.44 -9.30
CA GLN A 28 6.34 -0.17 -8.42
C GLN A 28 6.11 0.18 -6.94
N GLU A 29 5.81 1.45 -6.62
CA GLU A 29 5.60 1.87 -5.23
C GLU A 29 4.43 1.11 -4.60
N VAL A 30 3.36 0.92 -5.36
CA VAL A 30 2.18 0.16 -4.91
C VAL A 30 2.53 -1.32 -4.75
N GLN A 31 3.29 -1.89 -5.68
CA GLN A 31 3.70 -3.28 -5.63
C GLN A 31 4.62 -3.56 -4.43
N ASP A 32 5.51 -2.63 -4.10
CA ASP A 32 6.42 -2.76 -2.95
C ASP A 32 5.63 -2.84 -1.64
N VAL A 33 4.64 -1.96 -1.45
CA VAL A 33 3.76 -2.00 -0.26
C VAL A 33 2.90 -3.27 -0.23
N ILE A 34 2.40 -3.74 -1.38
CA ILE A 34 1.67 -5.01 -1.46
C ILE A 34 2.56 -6.18 -1.02
N ASN A 35 3.81 -6.22 -1.48
CA ASN A 35 4.75 -7.29 -1.14
C ASN A 35 5.08 -7.27 0.36
N GLU A 36 5.35 -6.09 0.92
CA GLU A 36 5.63 -5.92 2.36
C GLU A 36 4.44 -6.39 3.21
N LEU A 37 3.21 -6.03 2.82
CA LEU A 37 1.99 -6.52 3.48
C LEU A 37 1.83 -8.04 3.38
N LEU A 38 2.22 -8.66 2.27
CA LEU A 38 2.14 -10.12 2.11
C LEU A 38 3.20 -10.84 2.96
N GLU A 39 4.43 -10.32 2.98
CA GLU A 39 5.54 -10.86 3.79
C GLU A 39 5.22 -10.83 5.28
N GLU A 40 4.51 -9.80 5.74
CA GLU A 40 4.06 -9.66 7.13
C GLU A 40 2.74 -10.39 7.45
N GLY A 41 2.13 -11.03 6.45
CA GLY A 41 0.90 -11.81 6.61
C GLY A 41 -0.40 -11.00 6.57
N HIS A 42 -0.34 -9.70 6.23
CA HIS A 42 -1.48 -8.79 6.06
C HIS A 42 -2.19 -8.95 4.70
N HIS A 43 -2.55 -10.18 4.35
CA HIS A 43 -3.16 -10.55 3.07
C HIS A 43 -4.44 -9.76 2.74
N SER A 44 -5.26 -9.41 3.75
CA SER A 44 -6.48 -8.61 3.54
C SER A 44 -6.19 -7.16 3.17
N LEU A 45 -5.11 -6.57 3.69
CA LEU A 45 -4.69 -5.21 3.34
C LEU A 45 -4.07 -5.20 1.93
N ALA A 46 -3.27 -6.21 1.60
CA ALA A 46 -2.72 -6.40 0.26
C ALA A 46 -3.83 -6.55 -0.80
N ASP A 47 -4.83 -7.41 -0.55
CA ASP A 47 -5.98 -7.58 -1.45
C ASP A 47 -6.78 -6.27 -1.58
N ARG A 48 -7.02 -5.56 -0.48
CA ARG A 48 -7.68 -4.25 -0.51
C ARG A 48 -6.92 -3.26 -1.40
N LEU A 49 -5.62 -3.10 -1.21
CA LEU A 49 -4.79 -2.17 -1.97
C LEU A 49 -4.78 -2.52 -3.48
N SER A 50 -4.68 -3.80 -3.82
CA SER A 50 -4.67 -4.29 -5.21
C SER A 50 -5.96 -3.98 -5.99
N ARG A 51 -7.09 -3.84 -5.29
CA ARG A 51 -8.41 -3.56 -5.87
C ARG A 51 -8.73 -2.07 -5.93
N MET A 52 -7.90 -1.20 -5.34
CA MET A 52 -8.15 0.23 -5.33
C MET A 52 -8.00 0.82 -6.73
N LYS A 53 -8.85 1.80 -7.04
CA LYS A 53 -8.76 2.55 -8.29
C LYS A 53 -7.62 3.57 -8.18
N ILE A 54 -6.41 3.11 -8.46
CA ILE A 54 -5.19 3.93 -8.39
C ILE A 54 -5.04 4.73 -9.68
N LYS A 55 -4.71 6.01 -9.53
CA LYS A 55 -4.26 6.83 -10.64
C LYS A 55 -2.79 6.52 -10.89
N TRP A 56 -2.47 5.96 -12.05
CA TRP A 56 -1.09 5.64 -12.39
C TRP A 56 -0.37 6.89 -12.89
N GLY A 57 0.78 7.18 -12.29
CA GLY A 57 1.77 8.13 -12.81
C GLY A 57 2.39 7.62 -14.11
N ARG A 58 2.95 8.54 -14.90
CA ARG A 58 3.80 8.20 -16.04
C ARG A 58 5.21 7.89 -15.58
#